data_AF-X1L0C1-F1
#
_entry.id   AF-X1L0C1-F1
#
_cell.length_a   1.000
_cell.length_b   1.000
_cell.length_c   1.000
_cell.angle_alpha   90.00
_cell.angle_beta   90.00
_cell.angle_gamma   90.00
#
_symmetry.space_group_name_H-M   'P 1'
#
loop_
_entity.id
_entity.type
_entity.pdbx_description
1 polymer ?
#
loop_
_entity_poly.entity_id
_entity_poly.type
_entity_poly.pdbx_seq_one_letter_code
_entity_poly.pdbx_strand_id
1 'polypeptide(L)'
;METPQVVLDLVDRFECNRDVYRSNQYNETQARHEFIDPFFKALDWDVNNEKGYAEAYKEVIHEDAIKVGGATKAPDYSFRIGGVRKFFVEAKRPGVNIKDDENAAYQLRRYAWSAKLPLSILTDFEEFAVYDCRIKPAKTDKASTGRVLYLTVDQYEKQWDEIEAIFSQEAIWKGSFDKYIESTKRKKGTAEVDTAFLKEIEAWRDVLARNIALRNTKLSTRELNFAVQRTIDRIIFLRICEDRGIEGYGQLMALENGTNSYQRLCQLFRRADERYNSGLFHFRREKERPEPPDGLTLNLTVDDKVLKEVFKDLYYPDSPYEFSVLPADILGHIYEQFLGKVIRLTPAHHAKVEDKP
;
A
#
# COMPACT_ATOMS: atom_id res chain seq x y z
N MET A 1 6.10 -23.92 -25.50
CA MET A 1 7.19 -23.47 -26.37
C MET A 1 8.47 -24.10 -25.85
N GLU A 2 9.60 -23.94 -26.53
CA GLU A 2 10.87 -24.41 -25.98
C GLU A 2 11.43 -23.33 -25.05
N THR A 3 11.94 -23.73 -23.89
CA THR A 3 12.55 -22.82 -22.92
C THR A 3 13.70 -22.04 -23.60
N PRO A 4 13.73 -20.69 -23.53
CA PRO A 4 14.79 -19.91 -24.14
C PRO A 4 16.17 -20.33 -23.64
N GLN A 5 17.14 -20.45 -24.55
CA GLN A 5 18.51 -20.87 -24.22
C GLN A 5 19.12 -20.03 -23.09
N VAL A 6 18.84 -18.73 -23.06
CA VAL A 6 19.32 -17.83 -21.99
C VAL A 6 18.84 -18.28 -20.60
N VAL A 7 17.62 -18.81 -20.47
CA VAL A 7 17.09 -19.30 -19.20
C VAL A 7 17.81 -20.57 -18.78
N LEU A 8 18.06 -21.49 -19.72
CA LEU A 8 18.83 -22.71 -19.47
C LEU A 8 20.25 -22.36 -19.01
N ASP A 9 20.91 -21.42 -19.69
CA ASP A 9 22.26 -20.96 -19.32
C ASP A 9 22.29 -20.33 -17.92
N LEU A 10 21.24 -19.58 -17.53
CA LEU A 10 21.11 -19.01 -16.19
C LEU A 10 20.96 -20.12 -15.13
N VAL A 11 20.09 -21.11 -15.37
CA VAL A 11 19.87 -22.26 -14.48
C VAL A 11 21.16 -23.05 -14.32
N ASP A 12 21.82 -23.41 -15.42
CA ASP A 12 23.07 -24.17 -15.41
C ASP A 12 24.17 -23.43 -14.66
N ARG A 13 24.34 -22.12 -14.93
CA ARG A 13 25.35 -21.30 -14.25
C ARG A 13 25.07 -21.22 -12.75
N PHE A 14 23.80 -21.07 -12.36
CA PHE A 14 23.40 -21.01 -10.95
C PHE A 14 23.70 -22.31 -10.23
N GLU A 15 23.27 -23.45 -10.77
CA GLU A 15 23.51 -24.77 -10.18
C GLU A 15 25.00 -25.11 -10.10
N CYS A 16 25.79 -24.79 -11.14
CA CYS A 16 27.24 -25.04 -11.14
C CYS A 16 28.00 -24.29 -10.04
N ASN A 17 27.47 -23.14 -9.58
CA ASN A 17 28.15 -22.28 -8.60
C ASN A 17 27.25 -21.97 -7.38
N ARG A 18 26.30 -22.86 -7.09
CA ARG A 18 25.24 -22.64 -6.08
C ARG A 18 25.78 -22.25 -4.71
N ASP A 19 26.85 -22.90 -4.26
CA ASP A 19 27.47 -22.61 -2.96
C ASP A 19 28.03 -21.18 -2.87
N VAL A 20 28.54 -20.64 -3.97
CA VAL A 20 29.06 -19.26 -4.05
C VAL A 20 27.91 -18.26 -4.01
N TYR A 21 26.85 -18.49 -4.79
CA TYR A 21 25.71 -17.58 -4.84
C TYR A 21 24.89 -17.56 -3.55
N ARG A 22 24.82 -18.67 -2.81
CA ARG A 22 24.16 -18.73 -1.48
C ARG A 22 25.04 -18.18 -0.35
N SER A 23 26.29 -17.82 -0.64
CA SER A 23 27.21 -17.29 0.37
C SER A 23 26.82 -15.88 0.80
N ASN A 24 27.25 -15.47 2.00
CA ASN A 24 27.02 -14.10 2.48
C ASN A 24 27.82 -13.02 1.72
N GLN A 25 28.76 -13.41 0.86
CA GLN A 25 29.53 -12.47 0.03
C GLN A 25 28.74 -12.06 -1.22
N TYR A 26 27.85 -12.92 -1.69
CA TYR A 26 26.99 -12.65 -2.84
C TYR A 26 25.73 -11.91 -2.38
N ASN A 27 25.50 -10.72 -2.94
CA ASN A 27 24.44 -9.83 -2.47
C ASN A 27 23.23 -9.77 -3.44
N GLU A 28 22.15 -9.15 -2.96
CA GLU A 28 20.89 -8.98 -3.70
C GLU A 28 21.10 -8.24 -5.02
N THR A 29 21.94 -7.20 -5.06
CA THR A 29 22.22 -6.44 -6.29
C THR A 29 22.90 -7.29 -7.36
N GLN A 30 23.85 -8.15 -6.97
CA GLN A 30 24.48 -9.10 -7.88
C GLN A 30 23.46 -10.12 -8.39
N ALA A 31 22.63 -10.69 -7.51
CA ALA A 31 21.56 -11.60 -7.89
C ALA A 31 20.59 -10.98 -8.90
N ARG A 32 20.23 -9.72 -8.67
CA ARG A 32 19.40 -8.92 -9.56
C ARG A 32 20.01 -8.81 -10.96
N HIS A 33 21.23 -8.29 -11.06
CA HIS A 33 21.88 -8.07 -12.36
C HIS A 33 22.27 -9.34 -13.10
N GLU A 34 22.76 -10.35 -12.38
CA GLU A 34 23.29 -11.55 -13.01
C GLU A 34 22.18 -12.53 -13.38
N PHE A 35 21.09 -12.61 -12.60
CA PHE A 35 20.08 -13.66 -12.78
C PHE A 35 18.65 -13.14 -12.97
N ILE A 36 18.18 -12.23 -12.11
CA ILE A 36 16.77 -11.81 -12.12
C ILE A 36 16.47 -10.90 -13.32
N ASP A 37 17.32 -9.90 -13.62
CA ASP A 37 17.13 -9.00 -14.77
C ASP A 37 17.15 -9.81 -16.08
N PRO A 38 18.15 -10.69 -16.35
CA PRO A 38 18.13 -11.53 -17.55
C PRO A 38 16.93 -12.49 -17.64
N PHE A 39 16.48 -13.03 -16.50
CA PHE A 39 15.29 -13.89 -16.46
C PHE A 39 14.03 -13.14 -16.92
N PHE A 40 13.81 -11.91 -16.43
CA PHE A 40 12.66 -11.11 -16.87
C PHE A 40 12.83 -10.55 -18.29
N LYS A 41 14.05 -10.31 -18.76
CA LYS A 41 14.29 -10.02 -20.18
C LYS A 41 13.87 -11.17 -21.10
N ALA A 42 14.08 -12.42 -20.66
CA ALA A 42 13.60 -13.60 -21.40
C ALA A 42 12.07 -13.72 -21.45
N LEU A 43 11.35 -12.96 -20.62
CA LEU A 43 9.89 -12.79 -20.65
C LEU A 43 9.45 -11.55 -21.47
N ASP A 44 10.34 -11.04 -22.32
CA ASP A 44 10.16 -9.86 -23.20
C ASP A 44 9.96 -8.52 -22.49
N TRP A 45 10.44 -8.39 -21.26
CA TRP A 45 10.43 -7.10 -20.55
C TRP A 45 11.68 -6.28 -20.82
N ASP A 46 11.51 -5.00 -21.13
CA ASP A 46 12.62 -4.04 -21.19
C ASP A 46 13.05 -3.59 -19.79
N VAL A 47 13.73 -4.50 -19.07
CA VAL A 47 14.18 -4.29 -17.69
C VAL A 47 15.13 -3.09 -17.58
N ASN A 48 16.04 -2.94 -18.56
CA ASN A 48 17.10 -1.93 -18.52
C ASN A 48 16.74 -0.64 -19.27
N ASN A 49 15.50 -0.51 -19.76
CA ASN A 49 15.06 0.59 -20.62
C ASN A 49 15.96 0.78 -21.87
N GLU A 50 16.35 -0.30 -22.52
CA GLU A 50 17.16 -0.33 -23.75
C GLU A 50 16.42 0.31 -24.92
N LYS A 51 15.08 0.34 -24.90
CA LYS A 51 14.25 1.06 -25.87
C LYS A 51 14.31 2.59 -25.70
N GLY A 52 14.90 3.08 -24.60
CA GLY A 52 15.10 4.51 -24.35
C GLY A 52 13.80 5.27 -24.09
N TYR A 53 12.78 4.61 -23.54
CA TYR A 53 11.51 5.26 -23.22
C TYR A 53 11.68 6.26 -22.07
N ALA A 54 10.85 7.30 -22.09
CA ALA A 54 10.77 8.26 -20.99
C ALA A 54 10.27 7.57 -19.71
N GLU A 55 10.59 8.13 -18.54
CA GLU A 55 10.28 7.53 -17.23
C GLU A 55 8.83 7.06 -17.08
N ALA A 56 7.87 7.85 -17.60
CA ALA A 56 6.44 7.55 -17.54
C ALA A 56 6.02 6.29 -18.34
N TYR A 57 6.84 5.88 -19.32
CA TYR A 57 6.56 4.80 -20.25
C TYR A 57 7.52 3.61 -20.12
N LYS A 58 8.44 3.64 -19.15
CA LYS A 58 9.27 2.49 -18.81
C LYS A 58 8.39 1.28 -18.47
N GLU A 59 8.75 0.14 -19.04
CA GLU A 59 8.07 -1.13 -18.80
C GLU A 59 8.40 -1.70 -17.42
N VAL A 60 9.63 -1.44 -16.95
CA VAL A 60 10.10 -1.82 -15.62
C VAL A 60 10.67 -0.59 -14.93
N ILE A 61 10.18 -0.32 -13.72
CA ILE A 61 10.74 0.71 -12.85
C ILE A 61 11.42 0.01 -11.68
N HIS A 62 12.71 0.28 -11.49
CA HIS A 62 13.41 -0.06 -10.26
C HIS A 62 13.13 1.03 -9.23
N GLU A 63 12.55 0.67 -8.10
CA GLU A 63 12.28 1.65 -7.05
C GLU A 63 13.61 1.91 -6.29
N ASP A 64 14.35 2.93 -6.73
CA ASP A 64 15.53 3.43 -6.03
C ASP A 64 15.06 4.09 -4.72
N ALA A 65 15.36 3.44 -3.60
CA ALA A 65 14.97 3.89 -2.28
C ALA A 65 15.58 5.27 -1.97
N ILE A 66 14.81 6.34 -2.19
CA ILE A 66 15.03 7.61 -1.47
C ILE A 66 14.62 7.33 -0.02
N LYS A 67 15.58 6.77 0.74
CA LYS A 67 15.48 6.49 2.16
C LYS A 67 15.35 7.80 2.93
N VAL A 68 14.12 8.23 3.20
CA VAL A 68 13.85 9.24 4.23
C VAL A 68 12.98 8.58 5.30
N GLY A 69 13.58 8.34 6.46
CA GLY A 69 12.85 8.10 7.71
C GLY A 69 12.26 6.71 7.91
N GLY A 70 13.07 5.64 7.87
CA GLY A 70 12.75 4.34 8.50
C GLY A 70 11.50 3.59 8.01
N ALA A 71 10.79 4.10 7.00
CA ALA A 71 9.59 3.50 6.45
C ALA A 71 9.92 2.27 5.60
N THR A 72 8.96 1.34 5.51
CA THR A 72 9.02 0.11 4.70
C THR A 72 9.51 0.39 3.27
N LYS A 73 10.40 -0.47 2.77
CA LYS A 73 10.99 -0.42 1.42
C LYS A 73 9.91 -0.79 0.40
N ALA A 74 9.79 0.00 -0.68
CA ALA A 74 8.99 -0.36 -1.85
C ALA A 74 9.56 -1.62 -2.53
N PRO A 75 8.75 -2.37 -3.29
CA PRO A 75 9.23 -3.52 -4.04
C PRO A 75 10.35 -3.15 -5.01
N ASP A 76 11.34 -4.04 -5.17
CA ASP A 76 12.51 -3.77 -6.02
C ASP A 76 12.17 -3.46 -7.49
N TYR A 77 11.07 -4.03 -8.01
CA TYR A 77 10.64 -3.84 -9.39
C TYR A 77 9.13 -3.60 -9.48
N SER A 78 8.75 -2.67 -10.36
CA SER A 78 7.37 -2.44 -10.80
C SER A 78 7.26 -2.68 -12.31
N PHE A 79 6.53 -3.73 -12.69
CA PHE A 79 6.27 -4.09 -14.09
C PHE A 79 4.99 -3.43 -14.59
N ARG A 80 5.04 -2.78 -15.76
CA ARG A 80 4.01 -1.88 -16.27
C ARG A 80 3.81 -2.05 -17.78
N ILE A 81 2.56 -1.94 -18.22
CA ILE A 81 2.21 -1.87 -19.65
C ILE A 81 1.46 -0.57 -19.89
N GLY A 82 1.96 0.29 -20.78
CA GLY A 82 1.36 1.59 -21.07
C GLY A 82 1.25 2.49 -19.82
N GLY A 83 2.22 2.40 -18.91
CA GLY A 83 2.22 3.13 -17.63
C GLY A 83 1.35 2.49 -16.53
N VAL A 84 0.52 1.48 -16.85
CA VAL A 84 -0.33 0.79 -15.88
C VAL A 84 0.44 -0.36 -15.23
N ARG A 85 0.54 -0.36 -13.89
CA ARG A 85 1.18 -1.43 -13.12
C ARG A 85 0.44 -2.76 -13.28
N LYS A 86 1.18 -3.84 -13.45
CA LYS A 86 0.66 -5.21 -13.60
C LYS A 86 0.99 -6.10 -12.41
N PHE A 87 2.25 -6.11 -11.97
CA PHE A 87 2.70 -6.84 -10.79
C PHE A 87 3.99 -6.20 -10.23
N PHE A 88 4.31 -6.53 -8.98
CA PHE A 88 5.59 -6.21 -8.37
C PHE A 88 6.48 -7.45 -8.32
N VAL A 89 7.80 -7.21 -8.28
CA VAL A 89 8.78 -8.24 -7.92
C VAL A 89 9.62 -7.70 -6.78
N GLU A 90 9.70 -8.46 -5.69
CA GLU A 90 10.65 -8.25 -4.60
C GLU A 90 11.78 -9.26 -4.76
N ALA A 91 13.01 -8.77 -4.81
CA ALA A 91 14.20 -9.61 -4.90
C ALA A 91 14.77 -9.88 -3.51
N LYS A 92 15.38 -11.05 -3.34
CA LYS A 92 16.26 -11.35 -2.21
C LYS A 92 17.59 -11.87 -2.73
N ARG A 93 18.60 -11.88 -1.85
CA ARG A 93 19.85 -12.59 -2.13
C ARG A 93 19.60 -14.10 -2.11
N PRO A 94 20.24 -14.89 -2.99
CA PRO A 94 20.18 -16.34 -2.93
C PRO A 94 20.60 -16.88 -1.56
N GLY A 95 19.96 -17.95 -1.12
CA GLY A 95 20.21 -18.57 0.19
C GLY A 95 19.37 -18.00 1.34
N VAL A 96 18.53 -16.99 1.07
CA VAL A 96 17.40 -16.66 1.95
C VAL A 96 16.27 -17.62 1.62
N ASN A 97 15.79 -18.39 2.61
CA ASN A 97 14.66 -19.29 2.43
C ASN A 97 13.36 -18.47 2.33
N ILE A 98 12.97 -18.06 1.11
CA ILE A 98 11.75 -17.28 0.88
C ILE A 98 10.49 -18.13 1.02
N LYS A 99 10.62 -19.47 0.96
CA LYS A 99 9.50 -20.39 1.17
C LYS A 99 8.87 -20.23 2.55
N ASP A 100 9.69 -19.91 3.56
CA ASP A 100 9.28 -19.78 4.96
C ASP A 100 9.46 -18.34 5.50
N ASP A 101 9.79 -17.37 4.64
CA ASP A 101 9.94 -15.95 5.03
C ASP A 101 8.58 -15.23 5.09
N GLU A 102 7.96 -15.27 6.28
CA GLU A 102 6.68 -14.62 6.54
C GLU A 102 6.74 -13.10 6.35
N ASN A 103 7.87 -12.47 6.68
CA ASN A 103 8.02 -11.02 6.62
C ASN A 103 8.08 -10.54 5.17
N ALA A 104 8.88 -11.21 4.33
CA ALA A 104 8.99 -10.87 2.92
C ALA A 104 7.65 -11.12 2.18
N ALA A 105 6.99 -12.25 2.46
CA ALA A 105 5.68 -12.54 1.90
C ALA A 105 4.62 -11.51 2.32
N TYR A 106 4.58 -11.14 3.60
CA TYR A 106 3.67 -10.12 4.12
C TYR A 106 3.93 -8.75 3.49
N GLN A 107 5.19 -8.33 3.40
CA GLN A 107 5.57 -7.04 2.80
C GLN A 107 5.13 -6.98 1.33
N LEU A 108 5.49 -7.96 0.51
CA LEU A 108 5.10 -7.99 -0.91
C LEU A 108 3.58 -7.92 -1.08
N ARG A 109 2.84 -8.75 -0.34
CA ARG A 109 1.38 -8.78 -0.39
C ARG A 109 0.76 -7.46 0.09
N ARG A 110 1.33 -6.79 1.10
CA ARG A 110 0.88 -5.47 1.58
C ARG A 110 0.96 -4.40 0.50
N TYR A 111 2.10 -4.32 -0.20
CA TYR A 111 2.28 -3.38 -1.31
C TYR A 111 1.34 -3.70 -2.48
N ALA A 112 1.31 -4.97 -2.90
CA ALA A 112 0.50 -5.40 -4.03
C ALA A 112 -1.00 -5.24 -3.77
N TRP A 113 -1.49 -5.63 -2.57
CA TRP A 113 -2.88 -5.45 -2.16
C TRP A 113 -3.24 -3.96 -2.16
N SER A 114 -2.44 -3.10 -1.52
CA SER A 114 -2.70 -1.64 -1.49
C SER A 114 -2.73 -1.02 -2.88
N ALA A 115 -1.89 -1.50 -3.81
CA ALA A 115 -1.87 -1.07 -5.20
C ALA A 115 -2.95 -1.72 -6.08
N LYS A 116 -3.85 -2.55 -5.50
CA LYS A 116 -4.87 -3.34 -6.20
C LYS A 116 -4.30 -4.29 -7.27
N LEU A 117 -3.06 -4.74 -7.09
CA LEU A 117 -2.43 -5.70 -7.98
C LEU A 117 -2.83 -7.12 -7.59
N PRO A 118 -3.29 -7.94 -8.55
CA PRO A 118 -3.79 -9.28 -8.25
C PRO A 118 -2.68 -10.29 -7.96
N LEU A 119 -1.53 -10.15 -8.61
CA LEU A 119 -0.38 -11.03 -8.47
C LEU A 119 0.90 -10.24 -8.25
N SER A 120 1.85 -10.82 -7.54
CA SER A 120 3.23 -10.32 -7.40
C SER A 120 4.18 -11.46 -7.05
N ILE A 121 5.47 -11.26 -7.32
CA ILE A 121 6.51 -12.29 -7.23
C ILE A 121 7.51 -11.94 -6.12
N LEU A 122 7.88 -12.94 -5.32
CA LEU A 122 9.05 -12.90 -4.44
C LEU A 122 10.06 -13.91 -5.00
N THR A 123 11.30 -13.49 -5.22
CA THR A 123 12.32 -14.39 -5.77
C THR A 123 13.74 -14.02 -5.33
N ASP A 124 14.58 -15.03 -5.17
CA ASP A 124 16.03 -14.91 -5.05
C ASP A 124 16.75 -15.63 -6.20
N PHE A 125 16.03 -15.86 -7.30
CA PHE A 125 16.36 -16.75 -8.43
C PHE A 125 16.44 -18.25 -8.08
N GLU A 126 16.91 -18.65 -6.90
CA GLU A 126 16.87 -20.05 -6.43
C GLU A 126 15.41 -20.53 -6.25
N GLU A 127 14.58 -19.64 -5.71
CA GLU A 127 13.18 -19.83 -5.39
C GLU A 127 12.34 -18.75 -6.09
N PHE A 128 11.21 -19.14 -6.68
CA PHE A 128 10.25 -18.26 -7.36
C PHE A 128 8.85 -18.47 -6.80
N ALA A 129 8.37 -17.51 -6.01
CA ALA A 129 7.08 -17.59 -5.34
C ALA A 129 6.12 -16.53 -5.89
N VAL A 130 4.96 -16.97 -6.39
CA VAL A 130 3.87 -16.09 -6.84
C VAL A 130 2.78 -16.04 -5.79
N TYR A 131 2.33 -14.84 -5.47
CA TYR A 131 1.28 -14.59 -4.49
C TYR A 131 0.02 -14.00 -5.11
N ASP A 132 -1.14 -14.56 -4.78
CA ASP A 132 -2.44 -13.91 -4.88
C ASP A 132 -2.51 -12.79 -3.83
N CYS A 133 -2.46 -11.57 -4.34
CA CYS A 133 -2.40 -10.34 -3.55
C CYS A 133 -3.78 -9.69 -3.38
N ARG A 134 -4.86 -10.40 -3.73
CA ARG A 134 -6.25 -9.92 -3.53
C ARG A 134 -6.77 -10.17 -2.11
N ILE A 135 -6.15 -11.09 -1.39
CA ILE A 135 -6.50 -11.44 -0.01
C ILE A 135 -5.86 -10.43 0.94
N LYS A 136 -6.68 -9.73 1.77
CA LYS A 136 -6.17 -8.78 2.79
C LYS A 136 -5.02 -9.42 3.59
N PRO A 137 -3.81 -8.85 3.56
CA PRO A 137 -2.67 -9.42 4.27
C PRO A 137 -2.78 -9.17 5.78
N ALA A 138 -2.46 -10.19 6.57
CA ALA A 138 -2.36 -10.10 8.02
C ALA A 138 -0.94 -10.45 8.47
N LYS A 139 -0.44 -9.80 9.54
CA LYS A 139 0.89 -10.10 10.09
C LYS A 139 1.06 -11.52 10.59
N THR A 140 -0.05 -12.16 10.94
CA THR A 140 -0.09 -13.54 11.44
C THR A 140 -0.19 -14.55 10.29
N ASP A 141 -0.16 -14.08 9.04
CA ASP A 141 -0.16 -14.95 7.87
C ASP A 141 1.17 -15.70 7.78
N LYS A 142 1.09 -17.00 7.52
CA LYS A 142 2.25 -17.82 7.15
C LYS A 142 2.77 -17.38 5.77
N ALA A 143 4.03 -17.68 5.49
CA ALA A 143 4.65 -17.47 4.18
C ALA A 143 3.91 -18.20 3.04
N SER A 144 3.18 -19.29 3.33
CA SER A 144 2.35 -19.98 2.34
C SER A 144 1.02 -19.29 2.04
N THR A 145 0.59 -18.31 2.84
CA THR A 145 -0.72 -17.66 2.67
C THR A 145 -0.74 -16.86 1.37
N GLY A 146 -1.70 -17.18 0.51
CA GLY A 146 -1.85 -16.55 -0.81
C GLY A 146 -0.82 -17.03 -1.83
N ARG A 147 0.13 -17.91 -1.49
CA ARG A 147 1.08 -18.45 -2.47
C ARG A 147 0.38 -19.39 -3.43
N VAL A 148 0.33 -19.04 -4.71
CA VAL A 148 -0.38 -19.78 -5.77
C VAL A 148 0.56 -20.59 -6.66
N LEU A 149 1.81 -20.16 -6.80
CA LEU A 149 2.88 -20.88 -7.48
C LEU A 149 4.15 -20.79 -6.65
N TYR A 150 4.89 -21.88 -6.61
CA TYR A 150 6.20 -21.95 -5.97
C TYR A 150 7.08 -22.90 -6.76
N LEU A 151 8.21 -22.40 -7.24
CA LEU A 151 9.17 -23.16 -8.02
C LEU A 151 10.56 -22.99 -7.43
N THR A 152 11.38 -24.04 -7.54
CA THR A 152 12.82 -23.96 -7.37
C THR A 152 13.51 -23.93 -8.74
N VAL A 153 14.75 -23.44 -8.77
CA VAL A 153 15.53 -23.23 -10.00
C VAL A 153 15.61 -24.47 -10.91
N ASP A 154 15.66 -25.69 -10.36
CA ASP A 154 15.65 -26.96 -11.10
C ASP A 154 14.32 -27.26 -11.83
N GLN A 155 13.27 -26.48 -11.54
CA GLN A 155 11.95 -26.62 -12.13
C GLN A 155 11.68 -25.62 -13.26
N TYR A 156 12.53 -24.59 -13.43
CA TYR A 156 12.28 -23.52 -14.40
C TYR A 156 12.20 -24.03 -15.83
N GLU A 157 13.09 -24.94 -16.25
CA GLU A 157 13.05 -25.51 -17.60
C GLU A 157 11.70 -26.18 -17.89
N LYS A 158 11.19 -26.97 -16.94
CA LYS A 158 9.96 -27.75 -17.11
C LYS A 158 8.70 -26.91 -16.99
N GLN A 159 8.78 -25.79 -16.28
CA GLN A 159 7.63 -24.93 -15.97
C GLN A 159 7.68 -23.58 -16.70
N TRP A 160 8.65 -23.40 -17.62
CA TRP A 160 8.83 -22.14 -18.33
C TRP A 160 7.55 -21.70 -19.05
N ASP A 161 6.88 -22.63 -19.73
CA ASP A 161 5.61 -22.38 -20.42
C ASP A 161 4.53 -21.80 -19.50
N GLU A 162 4.46 -22.24 -18.24
CA GLU A 162 3.51 -21.70 -17.26
C GLU A 162 3.92 -20.28 -16.82
N ILE A 163 5.20 -20.05 -16.54
CA ILE A 163 5.73 -18.74 -16.15
C ILE A 163 5.48 -17.73 -17.27
N GLU A 164 5.84 -18.09 -18.50
CA GLU A 164 5.68 -17.26 -19.69
C GLU A 164 4.21 -16.93 -19.96
N ALA A 165 3.32 -17.94 -19.88
CA ALA A 165 1.89 -17.74 -20.10
C ALA A 165 1.22 -16.80 -19.08
N ILE A 166 1.85 -16.56 -17.93
CA ILE A 166 1.33 -15.65 -16.90
C ILE A 166 2.04 -14.29 -16.98
N PHE A 167 3.37 -14.27 -17.01
CA PHE A 167 4.17 -13.08 -16.73
C PHE A 167 4.87 -12.47 -17.94
N SER A 168 4.85 -13.10 -19.13
CA SER A 168 5.43 -12.47 -20.30
C SER A 168 4.64 -11.25 -20.73
N GLN A 169 5.32 -10.26 -21.32
CA GLN A 169 4.66 -9.07 -21.84
C GLN A 169 3.56 -9.45 -22.83
N GLU A 170 3.86 -10.35 -23.76
CA GLU A 170 2.90 -10.79 -24.78
C GLU A 170 1.69 -11.50 -24.17
N ALA A 171 1.88 -12.36 -23.17
CA ALA A 171 0.79 -13.07 -22.51
C ALA A 171 -0.18 -12.12 -21.79
N ILE A 172 0.34 -11.06 -21.16
CA ILE A 172 -0.49 -10.03 -20.53
C ILE A 172 -1.29 -9.26 -21.58
N TRP A 173 -0.67 -8.89 -22.71
CA TRP A 173 -1.40 -8.25 -23.83
C TRP A 173 -2.52 -9.13 -24.39
N LYS A 174 -2.31 -10.46 -24.46
CA LYS A 174 -3.31 -11.44 -24.90
C LYS A 174 -4.37 -11.77 -23.84
N GLY A 175 -4.28 -11.18 -22.65
CA GLY A 175 -5.24 -11.35 -21.55
C GLY A 175 -5.10 -12.67 -20.78
N SER A 176 -4.00 -13.40 -20.94
CA SER A 176 -3.76 -14.66 -20.24
C SER A 176 -3.59 -14.45 -18.73
N PHE A 177 -2.95 -13.35 -18.35
CA PHE A 177 -2.81 -12.92 -16.96
C PHE A 177 -4.17 -12.76 -16.26
N ASP A 178 -5.10 -12.04 -16.88
CA ASP A 178 -6.44 -11.85 -16.34
C ASP A 178 -7.20 -13.18 -16.24
N LYS A 179 -7.10 -14.05 -17.25
CA LYS A 179 -7.71 -15.40 -17.20
C LYS A 179 -7.15 -16.26 -16.07
N TYR A 180 -5.84 -16.21 -15.82
CA TYR A 180 -5.22 -16.93 -14.70
C TYR A 180 -5.71 -16.40 -13.35
N ILE A 181 -5.86 -15.08 -13.22
CA ILE A 181 -6.43 -14.45 -12.02
C ILE A 181 -7.87 -14.91 -11.80
N GLU A 182 -8.66 -15.04 -12.88
CA GLU A 182 -10.03 -15.51 -12.80
C GLU A 182 -10.15 -16.99 -12.47
N SER A 183 -9.30 -17.85 -13.02
CA SER A 183 -9.31 -19.29 -12.74
C SER A 183 -8.85 -19.61 -11.31
N THR A 184 -7.93 -18.81 -10.77
CA THR A 184 -7.48 -18.89 -9.38
C THR A 184 -8.40 -18.16 -8.40
N LYS A 185 -9.53 -17.58 -8.84
CA LYS A 185 -10.52 -16.95 -7.95
C LYS A 185 -11.00 -17.97 -6.91
N ARG A 186 -10.51 -17.85 -5.68
CA ARG A 186 -11.35 -18.13 -4.52
C ARG A 186 -12.48 -17.08 -4.55
N LYS A 187 -13.73 -17.52 -4.54
CA LYS A 187 -14.91 -16.64 -4.62
C LYS A 187 -14.75 -15.48 -3.59
N LYS A 188 -14.62 -14.23 -4.07
CA LYS A 188 -14.46 -12.92 -3.37
C LYS A 188 -12.99 -12.47 -3.21
N GLY A 189 -12.57 -11.39 -3.89
CA GLY A 189 -11.23 -10.83 -3.62
C GLY A 189 -10.88 -9.46 -4.21
N THR A 190 -11.37 -9.07 -5.39
CA THR A 190 -10.89 -7.81 -6.02
C THR A 190 -11.50 -6.52 -5.47
N ALA A 191 -12.60 -6.59 -4.71
CA ALA A 191 -13.23 -5.42 -4.07
C ALA A 191 -12.69 -5.14 -2.64
N GLU A 192 -11.65 -5.85 -2.18
CA GLU A 192 -11.33 -5.91 -0.75
C GLU A 192 -10.62 -4.69 -0.18
N VAL A 193 -9.74 -4.01 -0.93
CA VAL A 193 -8.93 -2.90 -0.37
C VAL A 193 -9.80 -1.71 -0.01
N ASP A 194 -10.57 -1.22 -0.98
CA ASP A 194 -11.47 -0.08 -0.80
C ASP A 194 -12.49 -0.40 0.30
N THR A 195 -13.14 -1.57 0.22
CA THR A 195 -14.13 -1.99 1.21
C THR A 195 -13.53 -2.13 2.61
N ALA A 196 -12.33 -2.71 2.73
CA ALA A 196 -11.66 -2.85 4.02
C ALA A 196 -11.24 -1.50 4.57
N PHE A 197 -10.67 -0.62 3.73
CA PHE A 197 -10.24 0.71 4.14
C PHE A 197 -11.42 1.59 4.55
N LEU A 198 -12.52 1.54 3.80
CA LEU A 198 -13.80 2.17 4.16
C LEU A 198 -14.28 1.69 5.53
N LYS A 199 -14.20 0.39 5.80
CA LYS A 199 -14.59 -0.17 7.10
C LYS A 199 -13.72 0.36 8.25
N GLU A 200 -12.41 0.53 8.04
CA GLU A 200 -11.54 1.15 9.06
C GLU A 200 -11.92 2.61 9.31
N ILE A 201 -12.16 3.36 8.23
CA ILE A 201 -12.60 4.75 8.33
C ILE A 201 -13.94 4.89 9.05
N GLU A 202 -14.87 3.97 8.81
CA GLU A 202 -16.15 3.92 9.53
C GLU A 202 -15.95 3.61 11.02
N ALA A 203 -15.03 2.72 11.37
CA ALA A 203 -14.68 2.45 12.76
C ALA A 203 -14.09 3.69 13.43
N TRP A 204 -13.13 4.38 12.79
CA TRP A 204 -12.59 5.64 13.29
C TRP A 204 -13.68 6.71 13.44
N ARG A 205 -14.59 6.80 12.47
CA ARG A 205 -15.74 7.72 12.52
C ARG A 205 -16.62 7.47 13.74
N ASP A 206 -16.95 6.22 14.04
CA ASP A 206 -17.80 5.87 15.19
C ASP A 206 -17.10 6.23 16.52
N VAL A 207 -15.84 5.83 16.70
CA VAL A 207 -15.10 6.10 17.94
C VAL A 207 -14.89 7.61 18.15
N LEU A 208 -14.51 8.35 17.10
CA LEU A 208 -14.37 9.81 17.16
C LEU A 208 -15.71 10.50 17.43
N ALA A 209 -16.79 10.09 16.77
CA ALA A 209 -18.11 10.69 16.97
C ALA A 209 -18.60 10.54 18.40
N ARG A 210 -18.46 9.34 19.00
CA ARG A 210 -18.83 9.09 20.39
C ARG A 210 -18.03 9.96 21.35
N ASN A 211 -16.71 10.05 21.14
CA ASN A 211 -15.85 10.81 22.03
C ASN A 211 -16.07 12.32 21.92
N ILE A 212 -16.11 12.86 20.70
CA ILE A 212 -16.34 14.28 20.45
C ILE A 212 -17.71 14.70 20.99
N ALA A 213 -18.75 13.91 20.77
CA ALA A 213 -20.06 14.20 21.36
C ALA A 213 -19.99 14.26 22.89
N LEU A 214 -19.43 13.23 23.54
CA LEU A 214 -19.33 13.14 24.99
C LEU A 214 -18.55 14.31 25.61
N ARG A 215 -17.44 14.72 24.99
CA ARG A 215 -16.56 15.78 25.50
C ARG A 215 -17.01 17.20 25.14
N ASN A 216 -17.87 17.34 24.13
CA ASN A 216 -18.30 18.63 23.61
C ASN A 216 -19.84 18.68 23.55
N THR A 217 -20.48 18.82 24.72
CA THR A 217 -21.94 18.69 24.91
C THR A 217 -22.79 19.76 24.22
N LYS A 218 -22.16 20.83 23.73
CA LYS A 218 -22.84 21.95 23.05
C LYS A 218 -22.91 21.78 21.53
N LEU A 219 -22.27 20.75 20.96
CA LEU A 219 -22.24 20.57 19.52
C LEU A 219 -23.61 20.18 18.98
N SER A 220 -24.03 20.80 17.89
CA SER A 220 -25.12 20.30 17.09
C SER A 220 -24.71 19.04 16.32
N THR A 221 -25.70 18.28 15.84
CA THR A 221 -25.47 17.13 14.96
C THR A 221 -24.65 17.50 13.72
N ARG A 222 -24.92 18.69 13.14
CA ARG A 222 -24.20 19.19 11.97
C ARG A 222 -22.73 19.46 12.28
N GLU A 223 -22.46 20.14 13.39
CA GLU A 223 -21.10 20.46 13.83
C GLU A 223 -20.30 19.20 14.17
N LEU A 224 -20.95 18.20 14.80
CA LEU A 224 -20.33 16.91 15.08
C LEU A 224 -19.93 16.16 13.80
N ASN A 225 -20.84 16.07 12.81
CA ASN A 225 -20.52 15.43 11.53
C ASN A 225 -19.35 16.13 10.84
N PHE A 226 -19.40 17.47 10.77
CA PHE A 226 -18.33 18.27 10.19
C PHE A 226 -17.00 18.04 10.91
N ALA A 227 -16.99 18.05 12.24
CA ALA A 227 -15.79 17.89 13.04
C ALA A 227 -15.12 16.53 12.87
N VAL A 228 -15.91 15.45 12.91
CA VAL A 228 -15.41 14.08 12.72
C VAL A 228 -14.82 13.92 11.32
N GLN A 229 -15.57 14.32 10.30
CA GLN A 229 -15.14 14.21 8.90
C GLN A 229 -13.84 14.99 8.66
N ARG A 230 -13.82 16.28 9.00
CA ARG A 230 -12.61 17.12 8.81
C ARG A 230 -11.40 16.60 9.57
N THR A 231 -11.60 16.00 10.75
CA THR A 231 -10.49 15.41 11.51
C THR A 231 -9.91 14.21 10.78
N ILE A 232 -10.75 13.28 10.28
CA ILE A 232 -10.31 12.11 9.53
C ILE A 232 -9.64 12.53 8.22
N ASP A 233 -10.26 13.42 7.44
CA ASP A 233 -9.73 13.88 6.15
C ASP A 233 -8.32 14.46 6.28
N ARG A 234 -8.09 15.28 7.32
CA ARG A 234 -6.78 15.89 7.59
C ARG A 234 -5.74 14.87 8.03
N ILE A 235 -6.12 13.89 8.85
CA ILE A 235 -5.23 12.80 9.28
C ILE A 235 -4.81 11.97 8.05
N ILE A 236 -5.77 11.56 7.22
CA ILE A 236 -5.49 10.77 6.01
C ILE A 236 -4.62 11.58 5.04
N PHE A 237 -4.92 12.86 4.82
CA PHE A 237 -4.10 13.73 3.98
C PHE A 237 -2.65 13.79 4.46
N LEU A 238 -2.43 14.06 5.75
CA LEU A 238 -1.09 14.10 6.32
C LEU A 238 -0.38 12.76 6.20
N ARG A 239 -1.07 11.64 6.43
CA ARG A 239 -0.50 10.30 6.28
C ARG A 239 -0.06 10.02 4.84
N ILE A 240 -0.85 10.42 3.84
CA ILE A 240 -0.48 10.32 2.43
C ILE A 240 0.74 11.20 2.13
N CYS A 241 0.81 12.42 2.68
CA CYS A 241 1.96 13.28 2.52
C CYS A 241 3.25 12.70 3.14
N GLU A 242 3.15 12.01 4.28
CA GLU A 242 4.27 11.30 4.89
C GLU A 242 4.78 10.17 3.98
N ASP A 243 3.89 9.31 3.46
CA ASP A 243 4.28 8.17 2.62
C ASP A 243 4.78 8.59 1.23
N ARG A 244 4.45 9.80 0.78
CA ARG A 244 4.98 10.39 -0.47
C ARG A 244 6.25 11.21 -0.25
N GLY A 245 6.79 11.25 0.97
CA GLY A 245 8.00 12.01 1.31
C GLY A 245 7.83 13.53 1.26
N ILE A 246 6.58 14.02 1.21
CA ILE A 246 6.28 15.46 1.25
C ILE A 246 6.40 15.97 2.69
N GLU A 247 5.91 15.18 3.64
CA GLU A 247 6.07 15.38 5.08
C GLU A 247 7.11 14.39 5.65
N GLY A 248 7.74 14.75 6.76
CA GLY A 248 8.60 13.82 7.48
C GLY A 248 7.81 12.63 8.00
N TYR A 249 8.28 11.41 7.78
CA TYR A 249 7.60 10.18 8.17
C TYR A 249 7.40 10.07 9.69
N GLY A 250 6.24 9.57 10.12
CA GLY A 250 5.94 9.25 11.52
C GLY A 250 5.56 10.46 12.38
N GLN A 251 5.18 11.59 11.79
CA GLN A 251 4.73 12.77 12.55
C GLN A 251 3.42 12.51 13.29
N LEU A 252 2.44 11.83 12.67
CA LEU A 252 1.21 11.45 13.37
C LEU A 252 1.50 10.36 14.42
N MET A 253 2.33 9.37 14.12
CA MET A 253 2.75 8.32 15.07
C MET A 253 3.39 8.92 16.33
N ALA A 254 4.22 9.96 16.17
CA ALA A 254 4.87 10.64 17.30
C ALA A 254 3.88 11.31 18.26
N LEU A 255 2.61 11.51 17.87
CA LEU A 255 1.55 12.02 18.75
C LEU A 255 1.08 10.99 19.78
N GLU A 256 1.42 9.71 19.62
CA GLU A 256 1.14 8.66 20.59
C GLU A 256 1.97 8.81 21.86
N ASN A 257 3.18 9.38 21.71
CA ASN A 257 4.14 9.61 22.79
C ASN A 257 3.77 10.85 23.60
N GLY A 258 2.88 10.69 24.58
CA GLY A 258 2.53 11.73 25.55
C GLY A 258 1.03 11.92 25.77
N THR A 259 0.67 13.07 26.31
CA THR A 259 -0.71 13.51 26.54
C THR A 259 -1.07 14.70 25.63
N ASN A 260 -2.35 15.07 25.60
CA ASN A 260 -2.88 16.17 24.78
C ASN A 260 -2.63 15.96 23.27
N SER A 261 -2.79 14.72 22.80
CA SER A 261 -2.56 14.30 21.43
C SER A 261 -3.38 15.14 20.44
N TYR A 262 -4.61 15.53 20.79
CA TYR A 262 -5.44 16.36 19.91
C TYR A 262 -4.89 17.78 19.72
N GLN A 263 -4.41 18.42 20.79
CA GLN A 263 -3.84 19.76 20.69
C GLN A 263 -2.55 19.75 19.88
N ARG A 264 -1.73 18.71 20.02
CA ARG A 264 -0.53 18.50 19.20
C ARG A 264 -0.88 18.20 17.74
N LEU A 265 -1.92 17.40 17.48
CA LEU A 265 -2.47 17.21 16.14
C LEU A 265 -2.91 18.53 15.51
N CYS A 266 -3.60 19.39 16.27
CA CYS A 266 -4.01 20.72 15.83
C CYS A 266 -2.82 21.62 15.46
N GLN A 267 -1.65 21.44 16.09
CA GLN A 267 -0.42 22.14 15.68
C GLN A 267 0.06 21.66 14.31
N LEU A 268 0.00 20.35 14.03
CA LEU A 268 0.30 19.82 12.69
C LEU A 268 -0.70 20.37 11.66
N PHE A 269 -1.98 20.44 11.98
CA PHE A 269 -2.99 21.04 11.09
C PHE A 269 -2.70 22.51 10.77
N ARG A 270 -2.26 23.31 11.75
CA ARG A 270 -1.87 24.70 11.51
C ARG A 270 -0.62 24.83 10.64
N ARG A 271 0.37 23.94 10.81
CA ARG A 271 1.54 23.90 9.92
C ARG A 271 1.15 23.51 8.49
N ALA A 272 0.22 22.57 8.36
CA ALA A 272 -0.32 22.17 7.08
C ALA A 272 -1.11 23.29 6.39
N ASP A 273 -1.87 24.11 7.14
CA ASP A 273 -2.55 25.33 6.65
C ASP A 273 -1.57 26.31 5.99
N GLU A 274 -0.40 26.49 6.60
CA GLU A 274 0.64 27.39 6.09
C GLU A 274 1.34 26.85 4.83
N ARG A 275 1.32 25.53 4.62
CA ARG A 275 2.03 24.85 3.53
C ARG A 275 1.14 24.46 2.36
N TYR A 276 -0.08 24.03 2.65
CA TYR A 276 -1.02 23.46 1.70
C TYR A 276 -2.27 24.34 1.66
N ASN A 277 -2.38 25.19 0.65
CA ASN A 277 -3.59 25.97 0.38
C ASN A 277 -4.71 25.08 -0.23
N SER A 278 -5.00 23.95 0.42
CA SER A 278 -5.79 22.84 -0.13
C SER A 278 -7.27 22.90 0.22
N GLY A 279 -7.72 23.97 0.87
CA GLY A 279 -9.11 24.10 1.31
C GLY A 279 -9.47 23.29 2.56
N LEU A 280 -8.74 22.21 2.81
CA LEU A 280 -8.90 21.25 3.91
C LEU A 280 -8.38 21.80 5.25
N PHE A 281 -7.28 22.52 5.17
CA PHE A 281 -6.74 23.36 6.22
C PHE A 281 -7.15 24.79 5.83
N HIS A 282 -7.98 25.41 6.67
CA HIS A 282 -8.43 26.80 6.49
C HIS A 282 -8.81 27.37 7.84
N PHE A 283 -7.82 27.84 8.60
CA PHE A 283 -8.05 28.29 9.98
C PHE A 283 -7.95 29.80 10.15
N ARG A 284 -7.59 30.53 9.10
CA ARG A 284 -7.46 31.99 9.11
C ARG A 284 -8.30 32.58 7.99
N ARG A 285 -8.76 33.82 8.19
CA ARG A 285 -9.51 34.53 7.14
C ARG A 285 -8.54 35.00 6.06
N GLU A 286 -8.84 34.67 4.82
CA GLU A 286 -8.06 35.04 3.65
C GLU A 286 -8.87 35.96 2.75
N LYS A 287 -8.22 36.96 2.14
CA LYS A 287 -8.93 37.97 1.32
C LYS A 287 -9.52 37.36 0.05
N GLU A 288 -8.87 36.34 -0.50
CA GLU A 288 -9.21 35.74 -1.79
C GLU A 288 -10.20 34.57 -1.66
N ARG A 289 -10.55 34.18 -0.42
CA ARG A 289 -11.45 33.06 -0.17
C ARG A 289 -12.76 33.52 0.49
N PRO A 290 -13.91 33.32 -0.18
CA PRO A 290 -15.20 33.77 0.34
C PRO A 290 -15.71 32.89 1.49
N GLU A 291 -15.23 31.66 1.62
CA GLU A 291 -15.63 30.70 2.65
C GLU A 291 -15.05 31.07 4.02
N PRO A 292 -15.85 30.99 5.10
CA PRO A 292 -15.36 31.26 6.45
C PRO A 292 -14.35 30.19 6.90
N PRO A 293 -13.33 30.56 7.70
CA PRO A 293 -12.40 29.60 8.27
C PRO A 293 -13.09 28.65 9.24
N ASP A 294 -12.50 27.47 9.38
CA ASP A 294 -12.88 26.50 10.39
C ASP A 294 -12.52 27.02 11.79
N GLY A 295 -13.49 27.65 12.44
CA GLY A 295 -13.41 28.09 13.83
C GLY A 295 -13.79 27.02 14.86
N LEU A 296 -14.15 25.81 14.42
CA LEU A 296 -14.71 24.79 15.29
C LEU A 296 -13.66 23.75 15.71
N THR A 297 -13.06 23.08 14.73
CA THR A 297 -12.34 21.81 14.98
C THR A 297 -11.13 21.98 15.89
N LEU A 298 -10.38 23.08 15.74
CA LEU A 298 -9.20 23.34 16.57
C LEU A 298 -9.50 23.58 18.07
N ASN A 299 -10.77 23.77 18.42
CA ASN A 299 -11.22 24.11 19.78
C ASN A 299 -11.91 22.94 20.49
N LEU A 300 -11.95 21.76 19.86
CA LEU A 300 -12.60 20.58 20.43
C LEU A 300 -11.74 19.90 21.49
N THR A 301 -12.40 19.23 22.43
CA THR A 301 -11.76 18.29 23.35
C THR A 301 -11.93 16.87 22.81
N VAL A 302 -10.82 16.15 22.66
CA VAL A 302 -10.79 14.75 22.21
C VAL A 302 -9.82 13.98 23.09
N ASP A 303 -10.23 12.82 23.58
CA ASP A 303 -9.41 12.01 24.47
C ASP A 303 -8.24 11.36 23.72
N ASP A 304 -7.06 11.35 24.36
CA ASP A 304 -5.84 10.80 23.78
C ASP A 304 -5.99 9.34 23.36
N LYS A 305 -6.72 8.53 24.13
CA LYS A 305 -6.93 7.10 23.84
C LYS A 305 -7.52 6.89 22.44
N VAL A 306 -8.51 7.70 22.06
CA VAL A 306 -9.21 7.57 20.78
C VAL A 306 -8.28 7.89 19.61
N LEU A 307 -7.48 8.94 19.73
CA LEU A 307 -6.53 9.32 18.69
C LEU A 307 -5.40 8.31 18.53
N LYS A 308 -4.93 7.74 19.64
CA LYS A 308 -3.89 6.69 19.62
C LYS A 308 -4.39 5.42 18.92
N GLU A 309 -5.66 5.05 19.11
CA GLU A 309 -6.27 3.94 18.35
C GLU A 309 -6.27 4.23 16.85
N VAL A 310 -6.68 5.45 16.44
CA VAL A 310 -6.64 5.84 15.02
C VAL A 310 -5.22 5.84 14.44
N PHE A 311 -4.24 6.41 15.16
CA PHE A 311 -2.87 6.50 14.64
C PHE A 311 -2.22 5.13 14.48
N LYS A 312 -2.44 4.22 15.43
CA LYS A 312 -1.90 2.86 15.35
C LYS A 312 -2.29 2.14 14.06
N ASP A 313 -3.51 2.31 13.60
CA ASP A 313 -4.04 1.68 12.39
C ASP A 313 -3.47 2.28 11.08
N LEU A 314 -2.72 3.39 11.16
CA LEU A 314 -2.14 4.09 10.00
C LEU A 314 -0.69 3.70 9.69
N TYR A 315 0.02 3.04 10.61
CA TYR A 315 1.45 2.77 10.48
C TYR A 315 1.80 1.29 10.40
N TYR A 316 2.85 0.99 9.64
CA TYR A 316 3.47 -0.33 9.66
C TYR A 316 4.03 -0.60 11.07
N PRO A 317 3.93 -1.83 11.59
CA PRO A 317 3.40 -3.00 10.89
C PRO A 317 1.87 -3.13 10.98
N ASP A 318 1.19 -2.48 11.93
CA ASP A 318 -0.23 -2.73 12.24
C ASP A 318 -1.17 -2.43 11.06
N SER A 319 -0.82 -1.43 10.25
CA SER A 319 -1.55 -1.06 9.05
C SER A 319 -1.25 -1.99 7.86
N PRO A 320 -2.26 -2.67 7.29
CA PRO A 320 -2.12 -3.42 6.05
C PRO A 320 -2.14 -2.51 4.80
N TYR A 321 -2.22 -1.19 4.98
CA TYR A 321 -2.28 -0.21 3.91
C TYR A 321 -0.92 0.43 3.68
N GLU A 322 -0.59 0.64 2.41
CA GLU A 322 0.57 1.40 1.98
C GLU A 322 0.09 2.63 1.21
N PHE A 323 0.10 3.80 1.86
CA PHE A 323 -0.58 5.00 1.35
C PHE A 323 0.14 5.61 0.15
N SER A 324 1.42 5.28 -0.06
CA SER A 324 2.19 5.70 -1.24
C SER A 324 1.62 5.12 -2.55
N VAL A 325 1.01 3.93 -2.50
CA VAL A 325 0.49 3.22 -3.68
C VAL A 325 -1.04 3.18 -3.75
N LEU A 326 -1.74 3.71 -2.75
CA LEU A 326 -3.20 3.80 -2.77
C LEU A 326 -3.66 4.63 -3.99
N PRO A 327 -4.63 4.13 -4.78
CA PRO A 327 -5.19 4.85 -5.91
C PRO A 327 -5.79 6.21 -5.51
N ALA A 328 -5.63 7.23 -6.34
CA ALA A 328 -6.08 8.60 -6.02
C ALA A 328 -7.61 8.73 -5.91
N ASP A 329 -8.36 7.87 -6.60
CA ASP A 329 -9.82 7.77 -6.58
C ASP A 329 -10.37 7.21 -5.26
N ILE A 330 -9.54 6.53 -4.44
CA ILE A 330 -9.99 5.96 -3.16
C ILE A 330 -10.58 7.03 -2.23
N LEU A 331 -10.00 8.23 -2.23
CA LEU A 331 -10.49 9.36 -1.46
C LEU A 331 -11.87 9.79 -1.95
N GLY A 332 -12.07 9.84 -3.27
CA GLY A 332 -13.37 10.13 -3.88
C GLY A 332 -14.45 9.14 -3.41
N HIS A 333 -14.15 7.84 -3.49
CA HIS A 333 -15.07 6.79 -3.02
C HIS A 333 -15.37 6.88 -1.52
N ILE A 334 -14.37 7.24 -0.69
CA ILE A 334 -14.55 7.49 0.74
C ILE A 334 -15.52 8.65 0.97
N TYR A 335 -15.36 9.76 0.27
CA TYR A 335 -16.27 10.90 0.37
C TYR A 335 -17.69 10.55 -0.06
N GLU A 336 -17.86 9.77 -1.14
CA GLU A 336 -19.16 9.28 -1.58
C GLU A 336 -19.85 8.39 -0.54
N GLN A 337 -19.11 7.47 0.08
CA GLN A 337 -19.66 6.61 1.14
C GLN A 337 -19.99 7.38 2.42
N PHE A 338 -19.18 8.39 2.77
CA PHE A 338 -19.50 9.29 3.88
C PHE A 338 -20.82 10.04 3.63
N LEU A 339 -21.15 10.36 2.37
CA LEU A 339 -22.45 10.93 2.03
C LEU A 339 -23.61 9.96 2.22
N GLY A 340 -23.38 8.64 2.28
CA GLY A 340 -24.43 7.64 2.53
C GLY A 340 -24.80 7.47 4.01
N LYS A 341 -23.96 7.92 4.96
CA LYS A 341 -24.16 7.72 6.42
C LYS A 341 -24.13 9.03 7.20
N VAL A 342 -24.92 9.13 8.26
CA VAL A 342 -24.97 10.31 9.14
C VAL A 342 -24.71 9.95 10.60
N ILE A 343 -24.02 10.84 11.31
CA ILE A 343 -23.96 10.80 12.77
C ILE A 343 -25.20 11.51 13.30
N ARG A 344 -25.98 10.87 14.16
CA ARG A 344 -27.12 11.44 14.89
C ARG A 344 -26.80 11.56 16.37
N LEU A 345 -27.23 12.65 16.99
CA LEU A 345 -27.21 12.80 18.45
C LEU A 345 -28.54 12.32 19.06
N THR A 346 -28.45 11.52 20.11
CA THR A 346 -29.61 11.17 20.95
C THR A 346 -29.95 12.30 21.93
N PRO A 347 -31.12 12.30 22.59
CA PRO A 347 -31.45 13.28 23.62
C PRO A 347 -30.44 13.32 24.80
N ALA A 348 -29.77 12.18 25.07
CA ALA A 348 -28.70 12.08 26.06
C ALA A 348 -27.32 12.52 25.52
N HIS A 349 -27.27 13.14 24.33
CA HIS A 349 -26.06 13.60 23.66
C HIS A 349 -25.06 12.50 23.29
N HIS A 350 -25.51 11.26 23.17
CA HIS A 350 -24.71 10.17 22.60
C HIS A 350 -24.80 10.18 21.07
N ALA A 351 -23.66 10.02 20.41
CA ALA A 351 -23.57 9.86 18.96
C ALA A 351 -23.93 8.42 18.52
N LYS A 352 -24.67 8.31 17.42
CA LYS A 352 -24.92 7.06 16.69
C LYS A 352 -24.64 7.28 15.20
N VAL A 353 -23.88 6.38 14.58
CA VAL A 353 -23.68 6.37 13.12
C VAL A 353 -24.76 5.49 12.51
N GLU A 354 -25.58 6.04 11.62
CA GLU A 354 -26.72 5.36 11.00
C GLU A 354 -26.73 5.66 9.48
N ASP A 355 -27.28 4.77 8.66
CA ASP A 355 -27.47 5.03 7.23
C ASP A 355 -28.44 6.21 7.02
N LYS A 356 -28.23 7.00 5.97
CA LYS A 356 -29.18 8.05 5.62
C LYS A 356 -30.52 7.43 5.21
N PRO A 357 -31.64 8.04 5.65
CA PRO A 357 -32.98 7.58 5.28
C PRO A 357 -33.28 7.71 3.79
#